data_AF-A0A225UB77-F1
#
_entry.id   AF-A0A225UB77-F1
#
_cell.length_a   1.000
_cell.length_b   1.000
_cell.length_c   1.000
_cell.angle_alpha   90.00
_cell.angle_beta   90.00
_cell.angle_gamma   90.00
#
_symmetry.space_group_name_H-M   'P 1'
#
loop_
_entity.id
_entity.type
_entity.pdbx_description
1 polymer ?
#
loop_
_entity_poly.entity_id
_entity_poly.type
_entity_poly.pdbx_seq_one_letter_code
_entity_poly.pdbx_strand_id
1 'polypeptide(L)'
;MAHKWWPEALMYMTYVQNRTPMRRLGYLTPYEMVYGRPPNVKELPIWGSVCFAHVPAALRKDKKLSARAVKCRFLGISDEAKGYRLWNIYNNKHILSRDVRPM
;
A
#
# COMPACT_ATOMS: atom_id res chain seq x y z
N MET A 1 13.13 -12.46 12.79
CA MET A 1 11.78 -12.25 12.21
C MET A 1 11.59 -10.91 11.50
N ALA A 2 12.39 -9.85 11.75
CA ALA A 2 12.28 -8.57 11.03
C ALA A 2 12.88 -8.59 9.61
N HIS A 3 13.83 -9.50 9.33
CA HIS A 3 14.56 -9.52 8.06
C HIS A 3 13.66 -9.65 6.80
N LYS A 4 12.51 -10.32 6.93
CA LYS A 4 11.62 -10.60 5.80
C LYS A 4 10.86 -9.38 5.24
N TRP A 5 10.81 -8.27 5.97
CA TRP A 5 10.05 -7.08 5.58
C TRP A 5 10.90 -5.94 5.02
N TRP A 6 12.23 -6.08 5.08
CA TRP A 6 13.13 -5.04 4.57
C TRP A 6 12.96 -4.75 3.09
N PRO A 7 12.76 -5.75 2.21
CA PRO A 7 12.52 -5.46 0.80
C PRO A 7 11.29 -4.56 0.59
N GLU A 8 10.19 -4.85 1.28
CA GLU A 8 8.95 -4.09 1.19
C GLU A 8 9.08 -2.71 1.81
N ALA A 9 9.75 -2.61 2.96
CA ALA A 9 10.06 -1.33 3.58
C ALA A 9 10.92 -0.46 2.65
N LEU A 10 11.97 -1.03 2.04
CA LEU A 10 12.85 -0.33 1.12
C LEU A 10 12.09 0.18 -0.10
N MET A 11 11.29 -0.67 -0.75
CA MET A 11 10.46 -0.27 -1.88
C MET A 11 9.52 0.88 -1.51
N TYR A 12 8.86 0.80 -0.36
CA TYR A 12 7.96 1.86 0.09
C TYR A 12 8.71 3.16 0.41
N MET A 13 9.85 3.08 1.11
CA MET A 13 10.69 4.24 1.38
C MET A 13 11.12 4.94 0.09
N THR A 14 11.57 4.20 -0.92
CA THR A 14 11.93 4.76 -2.24
C THR A 14 10.72 5.41 -2.91
N TYR A 15 9.54 4.79 -2.84
CA TYR A 15 8.31 5.35 -3.39
C TYR A 15 7.95 6.71 -2.77
N VAL A 16 8.10 6.84 -1.44
CA VAL A 16 7.87 8.10 -0.70
C VAL A 16 8.96 9.13 -0.98
N GLN A 17 10.23 8.72 -0.97
CA GLN A 17 11.38 9.58 -1.28
C GLN A 17 11.21 10.26 -2.65
N ASN A 18 10.76 9.51 -3.66
CA ASN A 18 10.54 10.03 -5.01
C ASN A 18 9.39 11.04 -5.09
N ARG A 19 8.50 11.08 -4.08
CA ARG A 19 7.36 12.00 -3.98
C ARG A 19 7.55 13.07 -2.90
N THR A 20 8.74 13.13 -2.29
CA THR A 20 9.08 14.11 -1.27
C THR A 20 9.77 15.30 -1.91
N PRO A 21 9.31 16.55 -1.68
CA PRO A 21 9.96 17.75 -2.17
C PRO A 21 11.41 17.84 -1.71
N MET A 22 12.33 18.20 -2.62
CA MET A 22 13.75 18.33 -2.29
C MET A 22 14.24 19.75 -2.51
N ARG A 23 14.93 20.32 -1.52
CA ARG A 23 15.53 21.67 -1.62
C ARG A 23 16.45 21.82 -2.83
N ARG A 24 17.26 20.79 -3.13
CA ARG A 24 18.18 20.78 -4.28
C ARG A 24 17.49 20.84 -5.65
N LEU A 25 16.19 20.51 -5.69
CA LEU A 25 15.36 20.54 -6.91
C LEU A 25 14.44 21.77 -6.91
N GLY A 26 14.73 22.80 -6.12
CA GLY A 26 13.85 23.97 -5.99
C GLY A 26 12.50 23.64 -5.36
N TYR A 27 12.48 22.70 -4.41
CA TYR A 27 11.25 22.14 -3.79
C TYR A 27 10.34 21.35 -4.74
N LEU A 28 10.84 20.96 -5.91
CA LEU A 28 10.20 19.92 -6.72
C LEU A 28 10.50 18.53 -6.17
N THR A 29 9.60 17.59 -6.45
CA THR A 29 9.78 16.15 -6.20
C THR A 29 10.53 15.50 -7.37
N PRO A 30 11.33 14.44 -7.15
CA PRO A 30 11.88 13.65 -8.25
C PRO A 30 10.82 13.13 -9.22
N TYR A 31 9.63 12.80 -8.72
CA TYR A 31 8.49 12.40 -9.55
C TYR A 31 8.05 13.53 -10.50
N GLU A 32 7.93 14.77 -10.02
CA GLU A 32 7.60 15.93 -10.87
C GLU A 32 8.65 16.17 -11.94
N MET A 33 9.94 16.04 -11.59
CA MET A 33 11.03 16.21 -12.54
C MET A 33 10.96 15.20 -13.70
N VAL A 34 10.51 13.98 -13.43
CA VAL A 34 10.44 12.90 -14.44
C VAL A 34 9.13 12.94 -15.22
N TYR A 35 8.00 13.16 -14.55
CA TYR A 35 6.66 13.02 -15.16
C TYR A 35 5.99 14.35 -15.50
N GLY A 36 6.61 15.49 -15.19
CA GLY A 36 6.10 16.83 -15.48
C GLY A 36 4.80 17.20 -14.76
N ARG A 37 4.38 16.43 -13.75
CA ARG A 37 3.15 16.64 -12.98
C ARG A 37 3.33 16.26 -11.51
N PRO A 38 2.62 16.92 -10.58
CA PRO A 38 2.68 16.59 -9.16
C PRO A 38 2.23 15.15 -8.87
N PRO A 39 2.90 14.45 -7.93
CA PRO A 39 2.42 13.15 -7.49
C PRO A 39 1.12 13.30 -6.70
N ASN A 40 0.20 12.35 -6.86
CA ASN A 40 -0.94 12.24 -5.96
C ASN A 40 -0.48 11.56 -4.66
N VAL A 41 -0.50 12.32 -3.55
CA VAL A 41 -0.12 11.85 -2.21
C VAL A 41 -1.26 11.94 -1.19
N LYS A 42 -2.48 12.29 -1.62
CA LYS A 42 -3.61 12.54 -0.71
C LYS A 42 -3.97 11.35 0.20
N GLU A 43 -3.75 10.14 -0.29
CA GLU A 43 -4.14 8.89 0.39
C GLU A 43 -2.95 7.96 0.62
N LEU A 44 -1.76 8.52 0.84
CA LEU A 44 -0.56 7.73 1.07
C LEU A 44 -0.60 7.05 2.45
N PRO A 45 -0.74 5.71 2.54
CA PRO A 45 -0.94 5.05 3.83
C PRO A 45 0.35 4.97 4.64
N ILE A 46 0.28 4.96 5.98
CA ILE A 46 1.47 4.78 6.81
C ILE A 46 1.97 3.33 6.68
N TRP A 47 3.27 3.13 6.48
CA TRP A 47 3.87 1.79 6.42
C TRP A 47 3.61 1.00 7.70
N GLY A 48 3.20 -0.25 7.58
CA GLY A 48 2.86 -1.11 8.72
C GLY A 48 1.55 -0.75 9.43
N SER A 49 0.81 0.27 8.97
CA SER A 49 -0.51 0.61 9.52
C SER A 49 -1.49 -0.55 9.39
N VAL A 50 -2.45 -0.60 10.32
CA VAL A 50 -3.57 -1.53 10.23
C VAL A 50 -4.51 -1.03 9.14
N CYS A 51 -4.91 -1.92 8.25
CA CYS A 51 -5.87 -1.64 7.20
C CYS A 51 -6.80 -2.82 7.00
N PHE A 52 -7.93 -2.60 6.32
CA PHE A 52 -8.92 -3.62 6.03
C PHE A 52 -9.07 -3.77 4.52
N ALA A 53 -8.70 -4.93 3.99
CA ALA A 53 -8.89 -5.27 2.58
C ALA A 53 -10.30 -5.82 2.38
N HIS A 54 -11.03 -5.32 1.38
CA HIS A 54 -12.34 -5.86 1.05
C HIS A 54 -12.23 -7.29 0.49
N VAL A 55 -13.12 -8.19 0.91
CA VAL A 55 -13.22 -9.55 0.36
C VAL A 55 -14.39 -9.59 -0.62
N PRO A 56 -14.16 -9.80 -1.93
CA PRO A 56 -15.22 -9.94 -2.92
C PRO A 56 -16.25 -11.01 -2.54
N ALA A 57 -17.53 -10.76 -2.82
CA ALA A 57 -18.61 -11.70 -2.49
C ALA A 57 -18.42 -13.09 -3.13
N ALA A 58 -17.78 -13.16 -4.30
CA ALA A 58 -17.45 -14.42 -4.98
C ALA A 58 -16.43 -15.29 -4.21
N LEU A 59 -15.58 -14.69 -3.36
CA LEU A 59 -14.59 -15.40 -2.55
C LEU A 59 -15.10 -15.75 -1.15
N ARG A 60 -16.33 -15.32 -0.80
CA ARG A 60 -16.94 -15.59 0.50
C ARG A 60 -17.63 -16.96 0.46
N LYS A 61 -17.28 -17.83 1.41
CA LYS A 61 -17.90 -19.17 1.54
C LYS A 61 -19.40 -19.09 1.81
N ASP A 62 -19.79 -18.19 2.72
CA ASP A 62 -21.18 -17.83 2.99
C ASP A 62 -21.42 -16.37 2.58
N LYS A 63 -22.33 -16.12 1.65
CA LYS A 63 -22.58 -14.77 1.12
C LYS A 63 -23.15 -13.81 2.16
N LYS A 64 -23.82 -14.31 3.21
CA LYS A 64 -24.52 -13.52 4.22
C LYS A 64 -23.70 -13.37 5.51
N LEU A 65 -23.05 -14.44 5.96
CA LEU A 65 -22.36 -14.48 7.27
C LEU A 65 -20.84 -14.31 7.19
N SER A 66 -20.22 -14.47 6.02
CA SER A 66 -18.76 -14.31 5.92
C SER A 66 -18.32 -12.87 6.14
N ALA A 67 -17.15 -12.70 6.76
CA ALA A 67 -16.50 -11.41 6.90
C ALA A 67 -16.36 -10.71 5.53
N ARG A 68 -16.72 -9.42 5.49
CA ARG A 68 -16.66 -8.59 4.28
C ARG A 68 -15.28 -7.95 4.06
N ALA A 69 -14.44 -7.96 5.09
CA ALA A 69 -13.10 -7.41 5.04
C ALA A 69 -12.14 -8.24 5.89
N VAL A 70 -10.86 -8.17 5.55
CA VAL A 70 -9.77 -8.86 6.23
C VAL A 70 -8.82 -7.82 6.80
N LYS A 71 -8.47 -7.97 8.08
CA LYS A 71 -7.48 -7.13 8.74
C LYS A 71 -6.08 -7.46 8.22
N CYS A 72 -5.35 -6.43 7.81
CA CYS A 72 -4.05 -6.51 7.21
C CYS A 72 -3.09 -5.45 7.77
N ARG A 73 -1.80 -5.62 7.48
CA ARG A 73 -0.76 -4.59 7.60
C ARG A 73 -0.44 -4.04 6.22
N PHE A 74 -0.36 -2.73 6.09
CA PHE A 74 0.06 -2.10 4.84
C PHE A 74 1.56 -2.28 4.63
N LEU A 75 1.96 -2.76 3.45
CA LEU A 75 3.38 -2.97 3.11
C LEU A 75 3.87 -2.05 1.99
N GLY A 76 2.99 -1.56 1.12
CA GLY A 76 3.38 -0.64 0.06
C GLY A 76 2.37 -0.55 -1.08
N ILE A 77 2.79 0.10 -2.16
CA ILE A 77 2.03 0.22 -3.42
C ILE A 77 2.43 -0.95 -4.33
N SER A 78 1.50 -1.49 -5.12
CA SER A 78 1.82 -2.51 -6.11
C SER A 78 2.26 -1.89 -7.43
N ASP A 79 3.35 -2.43 -8.00
CA ASP A 79 3.82 -2.08 -9.35
C ASP A 79 3.09 -2.89 -10.44
N GLU A 80 2.57 -4.06 -10.08
CA GLU A 80 1.92 -5.01 -11.00
C GLU A 80 0.48 -4.61 -11.35
N ALA A 81 -0.21 -3.96 -10.40
CA ALA A 81 -1.60 -3.60 -10.54
C ALA A 81 -1.92 -2.35 -9.73
N LYS A 82 -2.93 -1.59 -10.17
CA LYS A 82 -3.48 -0.49 -9.36
C LYS A 82 -4.08 -1.03 -8.06
N GLY A 83 -3.30 -0.95 -6.98
CA GLY A 83 -3.67 -1.38 -5.64
C GLY A 83 -2.50 -1.37 -4.66
N TYR A 84 -2.75 -1.89 -3.47
CA TYR A 84 -1.83 -1.92 -2.35
C TYR A 84 -1.32 -3.33 -2.08
N ARG A 85 -0.05 -3.42 -1.68
CA ARG A 85 0.57 -4.63 -1.13
C ARG A 85 0.28 -4.68 0.36
N LEU A 86 -0.35 -5.76 0.80
CA LEU A 86 -0.80 -5.94 2.17
C LEU A 86 -0.31 -7.26 2.72
N TRP A 87 -0.18 -7.34 4.04
CA TRP A 87 0.05 -8.58 4.76
C TRP A 87 -1.17 -8.95 5.58
N ASN A 88 -1.77 -10.10 5.30
CA ASN A 88 -2.83 -10.63 6.14
C ASN A 88 -2.22 -11.27 7.39
N ILE A 89 -2.61 -10.72 8.54
CA ILE A 89 -2.06 -11.07 9.85
C ILE A 89 -2.50 -12.46 10.35
N TYR A 90 -3.56 -13.03 9.77
CA TYR A 90 -4.14 -14.30 10.22
C TYR A 90 -3.61 -15.50 9.45
N ASN A 91 -3.47 -15.36 8.12
CA ASN A 91 -3.06 -16.47 7.27
C ASN A 91 -1.61 -16.36 6.77
N ASN A 92 -0.89 -15.31 7.18
CA ASN A 92 0.49 -15.06 6.77
C ASN A 92 0.67 -15.07 5.25
N LYS A 93 -0.22 -14.38 4.53
CA LYS A 93 -0.16 -14.24 3.06
C LYS A 93 -0.11 -12.79 2.63
N HIS A 94 0.64 -12.55 1.55
CA HIS A 94 0.54 -11.31 0.80
C HIS A 94 -0.82 -11.22 0.11
N ILE A 95 -1.42 -10.04 0.17
CA ILE A 95 -2.66 -9.70 -0.53
C ILE A 95 -2.40 -8.46 -1.36
N LEU A 96 -2.80 -8.53 -2.62
CA LEU A 96 -2.93 -7.38 -3.49
C LEU A 96 -4.40 -6.97 -3.49
N SER A 97 -4.70 -5.76 -3.03
CA SER A 97 -6.08 -5.24 -3.05
C SER A 97 -6.09 -3.78 -3.43
N ARG A 98 -7.02 -3.41 -4.31
CA ARG A 98 -7.33 -2.01 -4.61
C ARG A 98 -8.19 -1.38 -3.53
N ASP A 99 -9.18 -2.14 -3.06
CA ASP A 99 -10.18 -1.66 -2.10
C ASP A 99 -9.67 -1.93 -0.69
N VAL A 100 -9.08 -0.89 -0.11
CA VAL A 100 -8.47 -0.93 1.22
C VAL A 100 -8.94 0.26 2.02
N ARG A 101 -9.43 0.00 3.23
CA ARG A 101 -9.77 1.05 4.18
C ARG A 101 -8.64 1.19 5.21
N PRO A 102 -7.92 2.32 5.27
CA PRO A 102 -7.03 2.61 6.39
C PRO A 102 -7.84 2.77 7.68
N MET A 103 -7.24 2.41 8.81
CA MET A 103 -7.83 2.59 10.14
C MET A 103 -7.60 4.00 10.67
#